data_AF-A0A2V9J1V2-F1
#
_entry.id   AF-A0A2V9J1V2-F1
#
_cell.length_a   1.000
_cell.length_b   1.000
_cell.length_c   1.000
_cell.angle_alpha   90.00
_cell.angle_beta   90.00
_cell.angle_gamma   90.00
#
_symmetry.space_group_name_H-M   'P 1'
#
loop_
_entity.id
_entity.type
_entity.pdbx_description
1 polymer ?
#
loop_
_entity_poly.entity_id
_entity_poly.type
_entity_poly.pdbx_seq_one_letter_code
_entity_poly.pdbx_strand_id
1 'polypeptide(L)'
;MILLSRDDFRAQVFARDRDRCVCCAQPGQDAHHILERRLFPDGGYYLANGATLCGPCHLKAESTELSCDEIRVAGGISDVVLPPHLYDDERYDKWGNVILPTGRRLKGELFDDPSVQKILAPVLHLFDNRVKYPRTWHLPCSPGVTKDDRVLPGHIVESWVDTDVVITEKMDGENTTMYRDYVHARSTEYSPHPSRSYVRQLHASICGEIPDSMRICGENLWARRSIKYTRLSAFFQVFSIWEGTHCLSWDDTVEWVQLLGLTLVPVLYRGRFVPTPLNLDWNEHEGYVVRPASRFTLREFSTRVGKFVRASHITTHGHWMRSRLEQNTLA
;
A
#
# COMPACT_ATOMS: atom_id res chain seq x y z
N MET A 1 21.16 5.45 -9.81
CA MET A 1 21.28 3.97 -9.74
C MET A 1 21.28 3.43 -11.18
N ILE A 2 22.18 2.51 -11.51
CA ILE A 2 22.28 1.92 -12.85
C ILE A 2 21.62 0.54 -12.81
N LEU A 3 20.67 0.30 -13.72
CA LEU A 3 20.10 -1.02 -13.93
C LEU A 3 21.07 -1.87 -14.75
N LEU A 4 21.43 -3.05 -14.26
CA LEU A 4 22.38 -3.95 -14.91
C LEU A 4 21.66 -5.05 -15.70
N SER A 5 22.37 -5.64 -16.66
CA SER A 5 21.97 -6.93 -17.21
C SER A 5 22.08 -8.02 -16.13
N ARG A 6 21.41 -9.17 -16.31
CA ARG A 6 21.51 -10.28 -15.36
C ARG A 6 22.96 -10.76 -15.17
N ASP A 7 23.71 -10.83 -16.27
CA ASP A 7 25.08 -11.34 -16.26
C ASP A 7 26.03 -10.33 -15.61
N ASP A 8 25.87 -9.04 -15.93
CA ASP A 8 26.64 -7.96 -15.29
C ASP A 8 26.32 -7.85 -13.80
N PHE A 9 25.04 -7.96 -13.43
CA PHE A 9 24.63 -7.99 -12.03
C PHE A 9 25.33 -9.12 -11.27
N ARG A 10 25.31 -10.34 -11.82
CA ARG A 10 26.00 -11.48 -11.20
C ARG A 10 27.50 -11.20 -11.10
N ALA A 11 28.15 -10.85 -12.21
CA ALA A 11 29.61 -10.63 -12.23
C ALA A 11 30.04 -9.53 -11.25
N GLN A 12 29.33 -8.40 -11.20
CA GLN A 12 29.67 -7.28 -10.33
C GLN A 12 29.40 -7.57 -8.85
N VAL A 13 28.31 -8.29 -8.52
CA VAL A 13 28.02 -8.70 -7.14
C VAL A 13 29.13 -9.63 -6.61
N PHE A 14 29.51 -10.65 -7.39
CA PHE A 14 30.62 -11.54 -7.02
C PHE A 14 31.96 -10.81 -6.90
N ALA A 15 32.27 -9.92 -7.84
CA ALA A 15 33.50 -9.14 -7.81
C ALA A 15 33.58 -8.21 -6.57
N ARG A 16 32.49 -7.52 -6.23
CA ARG A 16 32.41 -6.66 -5.03
C ARG A 16 32.67 -7.47 -3.76
N ASP A 17 32.07 -8.67 -3.68
CA ASP A 17 32.11 -9.51 -2.49
C ASP A 17 33.29 -10.51 -2.49
N ARG A 18 34.19 -10.40 -3.47
CA ARG A 18 35.40 -11.25 -3.64
C ARG A 18 35.07 -12.73 -3.68
N ASP A 19 34.01 -13.10 -4.40
CA ASP A 19 33.52 -14.46 -4.58
C ASP A 19 33.17 -15.22 -3.28
N ARG A 20 32.95 -14.47 -2.19
CA ARG A 20 32.65 -15.03 -0.87
C ARG A 20 31.29 -14.58 -0.38
N CYS A 21 30.65 -15.47 0.37
CA CYS A 21 29.43 -15.15 1.10
C CYS A 21 29.68 -13.99 2.06
N VAL A 22 28.95 -12.90 1.91
CA VAL A 22 29.12 -11.71 2.77
C VAL A 22 28.82 -12.01 4.24
N CYS A 23 27.99 -13.00 4.53
CA CYS A 23 27.57 -13.34 5.89
C CYS A 23 28.52 -14.27 6.65
N CYS A 24 29.29 -15.12 5.96
CA CYS A 24 30.09 -16.17 6.61
C CYS A 24 31.45 -16.47 5.96
N ALA A 25 31.83 -15.70 4.93
CA ALA A 25 33.09 -15.81 4.19
C ALA A 25 33.36 -17.15 3.46
N GLN A 26 32.41 -18.09 3.47
CA GLN A 26 32.45 -19.31 2.65
C GLN A 26 32.35 -18.99 1.16
N PRO A 27 32.75 -19.89 0.24
CA PRO A 27 32.57 -19.67 -1.19
C PRO A 27 31.13 -19.30 -1.56
N GLY A 28 30.96 -18.21 -2.31
CA GLY A 28 29.68 -17.75 -2.81
C GLY A 28 29.10 -18.70 -3.87
N GLN A 29 27.78 -18.83 -3.92
CA GLN A 29 27.08 -19.66 -4.91
C GLN A 29 26.17 -18.82 -5.79
N ASP A 30 25.48 -17.85 -5.18
CA ASP A 30 24.47 -17.03 -5.84
C ASP A 30 24.65 -15.54 -5.57
N ALA A 31 24.36 -14.74 -6.59
CA ALA A 31 24.12 -13.30 -6.47
C ALA A 31 22.65 -13.12 -6.05
N HIS A 32 22.43 -13.08 -4.75
CA HIS A 32 21.12 -12.99 -4.13
C HIS A 32 20.56 -11.57 -4.26
N HIS A 33 19.27 -11.47 -4.61
CA HIS A 33 18.56 -10.19 -4.56
C HIS A 33 18.06 -9.93 -3.14
N ILE A 34 18.50 -8.84 -2.52
CA ILE A 34 18.17 -8.47 -1.13
C ILE A 34 16.66 -8.21 -1.00
N LEU A 35 16.08 -7.41 -1.88
CA LEU A 35 14.65 -7.37 -2.13
C LEU A 35 14.31 -8.13 -3.41
N GLU A 36 13.23 -8.89 -3.36
CA GLU A 36 12.77 -9.74 -4.46
C GLU A 36 12.57 -8.95 -5.75
N ARG A 37 13.23 -9.38 -6.83
CA ARG A 37 13.16 -8.74 -8.15
C ARG A 37 11.76 -8.60 -8.71
N ARG A 38 10.83 -9.51 -8.37
CA ARG A 38 9.42 -9.42 -8.82
C ARG A 38 8.69 -8.17 -8.28
N LEU A 39 9.18 -7.55 -7.21
CA LEU A 39 8.64 -6.29 -6.69
C LEU A 39 9.01 -5.09 -7.58
N PHE A 40 10.06 -5.23 -8.41
CA PHE A 40 10.55 -4.17 -9.27
C PHE A 40 9.93 -4.27 -10.68
N PRO A 41 9.45 -3.16 -11.25
CA PRO A 41 8.92 -3.16 -12.62
C PRO A 41 10.00 -3.44 -13.69
N ASP A 42 11.27 -3.17 -13.38
CA ASP A 42 12.43 -3.32 -14.26
C ASP A 42 13.29 -4.56 -13.94
N GLY A 43 12.83 -5.41 -13.01
CA GLY A 43 13.55 -6.61 -12.58
C GLY A 43 14.61 -6.39 -11.49
N GLY A 44 14.88 -5.16 -11.06
CA GLY A 44 15.58 -4.91 -9.78
C GLY A 44 17.06 -5.30 -9.74
N TYR A 45 17.72 -5.46 -10.90
CA TYR A 45 19.15 -5.80 -11.04
C TYR A 45 20.07 -4.61 -10.76
N TYR A 46 19.92 -4.03 -9.59
CA TYR A 46 20.77 -2.95 -9.10
C TYR A 46 21.89 -3.56 -8.24
N LEU A 47 23.14 -3.13 -8.43
CA LEU A 47 24.27 -3.67 -7.66
C LEU A 47 24.03 -3.63 -6.14
N ALA A 48 23.44 -2.54 -5.64
CA ALA A 48 23.09 -2.36 -4.23
C ALA A 48 21.86 -3.18 -3.76
N ASN A 49 21.12 -3.81 -4.68
CA ASN A 49 20.12 -4.82 -4.38
C ASN A 49 20.69 -6.25 -4.46
N GLY A 50 22.00 -6.43 -4.67
CA GLY A 50 22.64 -7.73 -4.80
C GLY A 50 23.64 -8.02 -3.69
N ALA A 51 23.72 -9.29 -3.25
CA ALA A 51 24.76 -9.79 -2.34
C ALA A 51 25.15 -11.23 -2.66
N THR A 52 26.43 -11.54 -2.59
CA THR A 52 26.95 -12.89 -2.76
C THR A 52 26.66 -13.70 -1.51
N LEU A 53 25.90 -14.80 -1.64
CA LEU A 53 25.58 -15.71 -0.56
C LEU A 53 25.96 -17.15 -0.91
N CYS A 54 26.33 -17.94 0.11
CA CYS A 54 26.42 -19.39 -0.01
C CYS A 54 25.03 -20.03 0.17
N GLY A 55 24.83 -21.28 -0.23
CA GLY A 55 23.53 -21.98 -0.15
C GLY A 55 22.81 -21.86 1.20
N PRO A 56 23.47 -22.12 2.35
CA PRO A 56 22.83 -21.98 3.67
C PRO A 56 22.38 -20.55 3.99
N CYS A 57 23.20 -19.53 3.70
CA CYS A 57 22.84 -18.13 3.94
C CYS A 57 21.77 -17.65 2.95
N HIS A 58 21.81 -18.13 1.71
CA HIS A 58 20.78 -17.88 0.71
C HIS A 58 19.42 -18.38 1.20
N LEU A 59 19.33 -19.61 1.72
CA LEU A 59 18.09 -20.16 2.25
C LEU A 59 17.53 -19.33 3.43
N LYS A 60 18.41 -18.86 4.33
CA LYS A 60 18.01 -17.97 5.44
C LYS A 60 17.53 -16.60 4.96
N ALA A 61 18.11 -16.07 3.89
CA ALA A 61 17.68 -14.82 3.29
C ALA A 61 16.31 -14.96 2.60
N GLU A 62 16.11 -16.04 1.85
CA GLU A 62 14.83 -16.37 1.20
C GLU A 62 13.70 -16.62 2.21
N SER A 63 13.98 -17.34 3.30
CA SER A 63 13.04 -17.56 4.40
C SER A 63 12.92 -16.37 5.34
N THR A 64 13.72 -15.32 5.13
CA THR A 64 13.75 -14.07 5.92
C THR A 64 14.12 -14.26 7.40
N GLU A 65 14.75 -15.37 7.75
CA GLU A 65 15.47 -15.57 9.02
C GLU A 65 16.73 -14.70 9.08
N LEU A 66 17.30 -14.39 7.92
CA LEU A 66 18.33 -13.38 7.74
C LEU A 66 17.68 -12.15 7.09
N SER A 67 17.74 -11.00 7.76
CA SER A 67 17.08 -9.78 7.31
C SER A 67 17.84 -9.08 6.19
N CYS A 68 17.13 -8.23 5.44
CA CYS A 68 17.75 -7.40 4.40
C CYS A 68 18.86 -6.50 4.95
N ASP A 69 18.66 -5.96 6.16
CA ASP A 69 19.62 -5.03 6.79
C ASP A 69 20.87 -5.78 7.26
N GLU A 70 20.75 -6.99 7.79
CA GLU A 70 21.90 -7.83 8.14
C GLU A 70 22.75 -8.16 6.91
N ILE A 71 22.11 -8.47 5.77
CA ILE A 71 22.81 -8.72 4.50
C ILE A 71 23.53 -7.46 4.03
N ARG A 72 22.87 -6.30 4.09
CA ARG A 72 23.47 -5.01 3.70
C ARG A 72 24.68 -4.67 4.55
N VAL A 73 24.56 -4.78 5.88
CA VAL A 73 25.66 -4.54 6.82
C VAL A 73 26.82 -5.50 6.55
N ALA A 74 26.54 -6.79 6.39
CA ALA A 74 27.57 -7.79 6.12
C ALA A 74 28.29 -7.56 4.77
N GLY A 75 27.57 -7.09 3.75
CA GLY A 75 28.11 -6.77 2.42
C GLY A 75 28.70 -5.37 2.29
N GLY A 76 28.67 -4.54 3.34
CA GLY A 76 29.11 -3.13 3.26
C GLY A 76 28.28 -2.29 2.29
N ILE A 77 27.00 -2.60 2.13
CA ILE A 77 26.07 -1.94 1.19
C ILE A 77 25.33 -0.83 1.93
N SER A 78 25.71 0.43 1.70
CA SER A 78 25.05 1.60 2.31
C SER A 78 23.78 2.03 1.56
N ASP A 79 23.76 1.86 0.24
CA ASP A 79 22.67 2.34 -0.60
C ASP A 79 21.48 1.37 -0.54
N VAL A 80 20.33 1.86 -0.10
CA VAL A 80 19.09 1.06 -0.07
C VAL A 80 18.32 1.29 -1.35
N VAL A 81 18.20 0.25 -2.16
CA VAL A 81 17.36 0.24 -3.36
C VAL A 81 15.99 -0.31 -3.02
N LEU A 82 14.93 0.49 -3.24
CA LEU A 82 13.54 0.10 -3.04
C LEU A 82 12.78 0.07 -4.37
N PRO A 83 11.80 -0.84 -4.53
CA PRO A 83 10.82 -0.76 -5.59
C PRO A 83 10.09 0.60 -5.59
N PRO A 84 9.69 1.14 -6.75
CA PRO A 84 9.09 2.47 -6.84
C PRO A 84 7.82 2.70 -6.04
N HIS A 85 7.17 1.66 -5.49
CA HIS A 85 5.96 1.74 -4.66
C HIS A 85 6.21 1.52 -3.16
N LEU A 86 7.42 1.15 -2.76
CA LEU A 86 7.84 1.03 -1.35
C LEU A 86 8.53 2.32 -0.90
N TYR A 87 8.46 2.65 0.39
CA TYR A 87 8.91 3.92 0.96
C TYR A 87 9.96 3.69 2.05
N ASP A 88 10.90 4.61 2.19
CA ASP A 88 12.02 4.54 3.15
C ASP A 88 11.60 4.74 4.61
N ASP A 89 10.36 5.16 4.85
CA ASP A 89 9.76 5.29 6.18
C ASP A 89 9.23 3.97 6.75
N GLU A 90 9.38 2.86 6.03
CA GLU A 90 9.03 1.52 6.49
C GLU A 90 10.22 0.57 6.36
N ARG A 91 10.17 -0.53 7.11
CA ARG A 91 11.11 -1.65 6.96
C ARG A 91 10.42 -2.81 6.25
N TYR A 92 11.15 -3.48 5.38
CA TYR A 92 10.62 -4.59 4.59
C TYR A 92 11.48 -5.84 4.75
N ASP A 93 10.83 -7.01 4.72
CA ASP A 93 11.53 -8.25 4.44
C ASP A 93 11.79 -8.40 2.92
N LYS A 94 12.49 -9.48 2.54
CA LYS A 94 12.84 -9.77 1.14
C LYS A 94 11.63 -9.69 0.20
N TRP A 95 10.45 -10.11 0.67
CA TRP A 95 9.25 -10.26 -0.15
C TRP A 95 8.36 -9.01 -0.14
N GLY A 96 8.83 -7.90 0.44
CA GLY A 96 8.09 -6.64 0.49
C GLY A 96 7.05 -6.60 1.60
N ASN A 97 7.09 -7.52 2.56
CA ASN A 97 6.22 -7.46 3.74
C ASN A 97 6.73 -6.41 4.72
N VAL A 98 5.83 -5.56 5.24
CA VAL A 98 6.20 -4.53 6.22
C VAL A 98 6.54 -5.19 7.56
N ILE A 99 7.69 -4.85 8.12
CA ILE A 99 8.13 -5.26 9.45
C ILE A 99 7.81 -4.12 10.43
N LEU A 100 6.92 -4.40 11.38
CA LEU A 100 6.55 -3.46 12.43
C LEU A 100 7.65 -3.34 13.50
N PRO A 101 7.70 -2.25 14.28
CA PRO A 101 8.63 -2.11 15.41
C PRO A 101 8.54 -3.24 16.45
N THR A 102 7.39 -3.91 16.54
CA THR A 102 7.16 -5.07 17.40
C THR A 102 7.78 -6.37 16.88
N GLY A 103 8.33 -6.37 15.67
CA GLY A 103 8.80 -7.57 14.95
C GLY A 103 7.69 -8.35 14.24
N ARG A 104 6.40 -7.99 14.47
CA ARG A 104 5.27 -8.52 13.69
C ARG A 104 5.34 -8.03 12.25
N ARG A 105 4.71 -8.79 11.34
CA ARG A 105 4.76 -8.51 9.90
C ARG A 105 3.36 -8.33 9.33
N LEU A 106 3.23 -7.38 8.39
CA LEU A 106 2.03 -7.20 7.58
C LEU A 106 2.22 -7.86 6.22
N LYS A 107 1.15 -8.41 5.67
CA LYS A 107 1.18 -9.11 4.37
C LYS A 107 1.40 -8.10 3.23
N GLY A 108 2.41 -8.36 2.40
CA GLY A 108 2.74 -7.61 1.19
C GLY A 108 2.18 -8.24 -0.09
N GLU A 109 2.54 -7.69 -1.25
CA GLU A 109 1.95 -8.05 -2.56
C GLU A 109 2.28 -9.46 -3.06
N LEU A 110 3.39 -10.04 -2.61
CA LEU A 110 3.78 -11.41 -2.96
C LEU A 110 3.41 -12.43 -1.89
N PHE A 111 2.78 -12.01 -0.79
CA PHE A 111 2.56 -12.87 0.36
C PHE A 111 1.75 -14.12 -0.02
N ASP A 112 0.66 -13.99 -0.77
CA ASP A 112 -0.22 -15.13 -1.11
C ASP A 112 0.38 -16.08 -2.17
N ASP A 113 1.56 -15.77 -2.75
CA ASP A 113 2.21 -16.66 -3.73
C ASP A 113 2.61 -18.00 -3.06
N PRO A 114 2.23 -19.16 -3.61
CA PRO A 114 2.53 -20.47 -3.00
C PRO A 114 4.02 -20.73 -2.74
N SER A 115 4.91 -20.23 -3.63
CA SER A 115 6.35 -20.36 -3.46
C SER A 115 6.86 -19.51 -2.28
N VAL A 116 6.27 -18.33 -2.09
CA VAL A 116 6.59 -17.42 -0.99
C VAL A 116 6.04 -17.95 0.33
N GLN A 117 4.81 -18.46 0.36
CA GLN A 117 4.25 -19.10 1.55
C GLN A 117 5.10 -20.29 2.01
N LYS A 118 5.55 -21.13 1.07
CA LYS A 118 6.38 -22.30 1.37
C LYS A 118 7.71 -21.91 2.01
N ILE A 119 8.38 -20.88 1.48
CA ILE A 119 9.69 -20.47 1.98
C ILE A 119 9.61 -19.67 3.29
N LEU A 120 8.49 -18.97 3.51
CA LEU A 120 8.22 -18.23 4.75
C LEU A 120 7.72 -19.11 5.90
N ALA A 121 7.51 -20.40 5.70
CA ALA A 121 6.97 -21.32 6.73
C ALA A 121 7.62 -21.17 8.12
N PRO A 122 8.96 -21.01 8.27
CA PRO A 122 9.59 -20.83 9.57
C PRO A 122 9.14 -19.56 10.33
N VAL A 123 8.73 -18.53 9.61
CA VAL A 123 8.40 -17.20 10.15
C VAL A 123 6.93 -16.80 9.99
N LEU A 124 6.06 -17.68 9.44
CA LEU A 124 4.62 -17.39 9.27
C LEU A 124 3.94 -16.99 10.59
N HIS A 125 4.42 -17.53 11.71
CA HIS A 125 3.93 -17.18 13.04
C HIS A 125 4.14 -15.69 13.42
N LEU A 126 5.02 -14.96 12.72
CA LEU A 126 5.26 -13.52 12.91
C LEU A 126 4.25 -12.63 12.16
N PHE A 127 3.46 -13.19 11.23
CA PHE A 127 2.53 -12.43 10.42
C PHE A 127 1.21 -12.20 11.14
N ASP A 128 0.74 -10.96 11.10
CA ASP A 128 -0.66 -10.64 11.37
C ASP A 128 -1.49 -10.87 10.08
N ASN A 129 -2.79 -11.17 10.23
CA ASN A 129 -3.72 -11.18 9.09
C ASN A 129 -4.10 -9.76 8.65
N ARG A 130 -3.10 -8.90 8.44
CA ARG A 130 -3.27 -7.47 8.23
C ARG A 130 -2.47 -7.00 7.03
N VAL A 131 -3.07 -6.09 6.26
CA VAL A 131 -2.49 -5.43 5.09
C VAL A 131 -2.59 -3.92 5.30
N LYS A 132 -1.48 -3.22 5.13
CA LYS A 132 -1.47 -1.75 5.16
C LYS A 132 -2.04 -1.22 3.84
N TYR A 133 -3.01 -0.30 3.90
CA TYR A 133 -3.56 0.29 2.67
C TYR A 133 -2.46 1.06 1.90
N PRO A 134 -2.27 0.80 0.59
CA PRO A 134 -1.20 1.43 -0.18
C PRO A 134 -1.33 2.96 -0.26
N ARG A 135 -0.23 3.64 -0.60
CA ARG A 135 -0.28 5.07 -0.94
C ARG A 135 -0.78 5.21 -2.37
N THR A 136 -1.90 5.91 -2.57
CA THR A 136 -2.38 6.25 -3.92
C THR A 136 -1.52 7.37 -4.51
N TRP A 137 -0.94 7.12 -5.68
CA TRP A 137 -0.14 8.11 -6.40
C TRP A 137 -1.02 9.13 -7.11
N HIS A 138 -0.49 10.33 -7.30
CA HIS A 138 -1.18 11.38 -8.02
C HIS A 138 -1.28 11.06 -9.52
N LEU A 139 -2.40 11.47 -10.12
CA LEU A 139 -2.49 11.62 -11.57
C LEU A 139 -1.53 12.73 -12.03
N PRO A 140 -0.96 12.65 -13.25
CA PRO A 140 -0.07 13.67 -13.80
C PRO A 140 -0.64 15.09 -13.76
N CYS A 141 -1.95 15.23 -13.92
CA CYS A 141 -2.66 16.51 -13.92
C CYS A 141 -3.03 17.03 -12.52
N SER A 142 -2.69 16.31 -11.45
CA SER A 142 -3.06 16.68 -10.08
C SER A 142 -2.27 17.90 -9.60
N PRO A 143 -2.92 19.01 -9.21
CA PRO A 143 -2.21 20.21 -8.74
C PRO A 143 -1.73 20.15 -7.28
N GLY A 144 -2.33 19.31 -6.43
CA GLY A 144 -2.00 19.18 -5.01
C GLY A 144 -0.84 18.25 -4.67
N VAL A 145 0.15 18.08 -5.56
CA VAL A 145 1.32 17.19 -5.32
C VAL A 145 2.27 17.84 -4.32
N THR A 146 2.70 17.11 -3.30
CA THR A 146 3.75 17.55 -2.36
C THR A 146 5.08 16.83 -2.61
N LYS A 147 6.15 17.23 -1.90
CA LYS A 147 7.49 16.63 -2.04
C LYS A 147 7.55 15.14 -1.70
N ASP A 148 6.65 14.67 -0.83
CA ASP A 148 6.63 13.29 -0.33
C ASP A 148 5.66 12.40 -1.14
N ASP A 149 4.96 12.98 -2.11
CA ASP A 149 4.02 12.29 -2.98
C ASP A 149 4.73 11.68 -4.20
N ARG A 150 4.13 10.62 -4.73
CA ARG A 150 4.51 10.02 -6.02
C ARG A 150 3.45 10.36 -7.06
N VAL A 151 3.89 10.53 -8.30
CA VAL A 151 3.05 10.81 -9.46
C VAL A 151 3.13 9.62 -10.41
N LEU A 152 1.98 9.17 -10.92
CA LEU A 152 1.92 8.15 -11.96
C LEU A 152 2.64 8.62 -13.23
N PRO A 153 3.42 7.76 -13.89
CA PRO A 153 3.95 8.09 -15.21
C PRO A 153 2.81 8.34 -16.21
N GLY A 154 2.98 9.33 -17.10
CA GLY A 154 1.96 9.70 -18.10
C GLY A 154 1.50 8.51 -18.96
N HIS A 155 2.45 7.72 -19.48
CA HIS A 155 2.15 6.54 -20.29
C HIS A 155 1.33 5.46 -19.55
N ILE A 156 1.40 5.39 -18.22
CA ILE A 156 0.55 4.50 -17.42
C ILE A 156 -0.88 5.01 -17.43
N VAL A 157 -1.10 6.30 -17.22
CA VAL A 157 -2.45 6.89 -17.26
C VAL A 157 -3.05 6.86 -18.67
N GLU A 158 -2.23 7.06 -19.71
CA GLU A 158 -2.62 6.88 -21.11
C GLU A 158 -3.08 5.45 -21.41
N SER A 159 -2.46 4.43 -20.78
CA SER A 159 -2.88 3.03 -20.93
C SER A 159 -4.27 2.73 -20.37
N TRP A 160 -4.84 3.64 -19.56
CA TRP A 160 -6.19 3.48 -19.02
C TRP A 160 -7.27 3.97 -19.98
N VAL A 161 -6.94 4.71 -21.05
CA VAL A 161 -7.92 5.26 -22.00
C VAL A 161 -8.81 4.15 -22.54
N ASP A 162 -10.12 4.44 -22.64
CA ASP A 162 -11.17 3.50 -23.06
C ASP A 162 -11.41 2.28 -22.14
N THR A 163 -10.66 2.13 -21.04
CA THR A 163 -10.94 1.10 -20.03
C THR A 163 -12.08 1.52 -19.11
N ASP A 164 -12.85 0.54 -18.60
CA ASP A 164 -13.94 0.81 -17.66
C ASP A 164 -13.38 1.15 -16.27
N VAL A 165 -13.68 2.37 -15.81
CA VAL A 165 -13.22 2.91 -14.54
C VAL A 165 -14.37 3.43 -13.70
N VAL A 166 -14.09 3.58 -12.41
CA VAL A 166 -14.93 4.31 -11.47
C VAL A 166 -14.10 5.45 -10.89
N ILE A 167 -14.68 6.64 -10.93
CA ILE A 167 -14.14 7.84 -10.30
C ILE A 167 -15.02 8.17 -9.11
N THR A 168 -14.44 8.13 -7.93
CA THR A 168 -15.13 8.46 -6.67
C THR A 168 -14.61 9.77 -6.11
N GLU A 169 -15.43 10.46 -5.33
CA GLU A 169 -14.95 11.57 -4.52
C GLU A 169 -13.85 11.08 -3.58
N LYS A 170 -12.78 11.89 -3.47
CA LYS A 170 -11.76 11.69 -2.45
C LYS A 170 -12.23 12.41 -1.20
N MET A 171 -12.76 11.64 -0.26
CA MET A 171 -13.23 12.17 1.02
C MET A 171 -12.03 12.53 1.93
N ASP A 172 -12.13 13.65 2.64
CA ASP A 172 -11.09 14.15 3.55
C ASP A 172 -11.37 13.70 4.99
N GLY A 173 -10.83 12.53 5.36
CA GLY A 173 -11.02 11.94 6.68
C GLY A 173 -9.81 11.18 7.19
N GLU A 174 -10.07 10.07 7.87
CA GLU A 174 -9.06 9.08 8.26
C GLU A 174 -9.33 7.74 7.59
N ASN A 175 -8.48 7.35 6.65
CA ASN A 175 -8.42 5.99 6.12
C ASN A 175 -8.49 4.95 7.25
N THR A 176 -9.47 4.07 7.15
CA THR A 176 -9.81 3.05 8.14
C THR A 176 -10.05 1.72 7.42
N THR A 177 -9.46 0.66 7.95
CA THR A 177 -9.62 -0.72 7.47
C THR A 177 -10.26 -1.58 8.55
N MET A 178 -11.30 -2.33 8.18
CA MET A 178 -12.02 -3.26 9.04
C MET A 178 -11.84 -4.71 8.55
N TYR A 179 -11.52 -5.61 9.47
CA TYR A 179 -11.47 -7.07 9.31
C TYR A 179 -12.55 -7.68 10.20
N ARG A 180 -12.74 -9.01 10.17
CA ARG A 180 -13.60 -9.69 11.16
C ARG A 180 -13.21 -9.37 12.60
N ASP A 181 -11.92 -9.37 12.91
CA ASP A 181 -11.42 -9.35 14.29
C ASP A 181 -10.76 -8.02 14.69
N TYR A 182 -10.60 -7.08 13.75
CA TYR A 182 -9.78 -5.90 14.00
C TYR A 182 -10.14 -4.68 13.14
N VAL A 183 -9.84 -3.48 13.65
CA VAL A 183 -9.95 -2.20 12.93
C VAL A 183 -8.70 -1.39 13.13
N HIS A 184 -8.17 -0.80 12.06
CA HIS A 184 -7.04 0.11 12.16
C HIS A 184 -7.13 1.26 11.17
N ALA A 185 -6.51 2.38 11.52
CA ALA A 185 -6.22 3.45 10.57
C ALA A 185 -5.12 3.01 9.58
N ARG A 186 -4.80 3.83 8.56
CA ARG A 186 -3.69 3.49 7.64
C ARG A 186 -2.37 3.23 8.37
N SER A 187 -2.04 4.04 9.38
CA SER A 187 -0.95 3.71 10.29
C SER A 187 -1.40 2.60 11.22
N THR A 188 -0.61 1.53 11.29
CA THR A 188 -0.86 0.42 12.21
C THR A 188 -0.48 0.75 13.66
N GLU A 189 0.15 1.90 13.90
CA GLU A 189 0.32 2.43 15.26
C GLU A 189 -1.03 2.88 15.81
N TYR A 190 -1.56 2.11 16.74
CA TYR A 190 -2.81 2.42 17.39
C TYR A 190 -2.62 3.49 18.46
N SER A 191 -3.43 4.53 18.39
CA SER A 191 -3.59 5.52 19.46
C SER A 191 -5.09 5.74 19.71
N PRO A 192 -5.60 5.55 20.94
CA PRO A 192 -6.99 5.87 21.25
C PRO A 192 -7.29 7.33 20.90
N HIS A 193 -8.37 7.56 20.14
CA HIS A 193 -8.80 8.90 19.79
C HIS A 193 -10.33 8.96 19.72
N PRO A 194 -11.01 9.99 20.27
CA PRO A 194 -12.47 10.08 20.29
C PRO A 194 -13.13 9.97 18.90
N SER A 195 -12.46 10.44 17.84
CA SER A 195 -12.97 10.33 16.47
C SER A 195 -13.07 8.89 15.95
N ARG A 196 -12.47 7.92 16.64
CA ARG A 196 -12.47 6.51 16.26
C ARG A 196 -13.57 5.72 16.96
N SER A 197 -14.26 6.30 17.94
CA SER A 197 -15.32 5.61 18.69
C SER A 197 -16.47 5.17 17.78
N TYR A 198 -16.89 6.02 16.85
CA TYR A 198 -17.95 5.70 15.88
C TYR A 198 -17.60 4.47 15.03
N VAL A 199 -16.43 4.47 14.37
CA VAL A 199 -16.03 3.36 13.51
C VAL A 199 -15.81 2.06 14.28
N ARG A 200 -15.41 2.12 15.56
CA ARG A 200 -15.34 0.92 16.42
C ARG A 200 -16.73 0.37 16.76
N GLN A 201 -17.70 1.25 17.01
CA GLN A 201 -19.09 0.83 17.25
C GLN A 201 -19.71 0.22 15.99
N LEU A 202 -19.52 0.87 14.83
CA LEU A 202 -19.97 0.37 13.53
C LEU A 202 -19.35 -1.00 13.23
N HIS A 203 -18.04 -1.14 13.43
CA HIS A 203 -17.38 -2.43 13.26
C HIS A 203 -17.98 -3.50 14.16
N ALA A 204 -18.17 -3.22 15.46
CA ALA A 204 -18.74 -4.17 16.39
C ALA A 204 -20.13 -4.68 16.00
N SER A 205 -20.92 -3.92 15.22
CA SER A 205 -22.22 -4.38 14.73
C SER A 205 -22.16 -5.23 13.46
N ILE A 206 -21.08 -5.16 12.67
CA ILE A 206 -20.98 -5.87 11.38
C ILE A 206 -19.85 -6.91 11.33
N CYS A 207 -18.95 -6.93 12.33
CA CYS A 207 -17.70 -7.68 12.25
C CYS A 207 -17.91 -9.19 12.06
N GLY A 208 -18.97 -9.75 12.63
CA GLY A 208 -19.36 -11.15 12.46
C GLY A 208 -19.72 -11.55 11.03
N GLU A 209 -20.10 -10.58 10.20
CA GLU A 209 -20.48 -10.79 8.79
C GLU A 209 -19.29 -10.66 7.82
N ILE A 210 -18.15 -10.11 8.27
CA ILE A 210 -16.96 -9.93 7.43
C ILE A 210 -16.20 -11.25 7.33
N PRO A 211 -15.99 -11.86 6.15
CA PRO A 211 -15.17 -13.08 6.02
C PRO A 211 -13.72 -12.89 6.49
N ASP A 212 -13.07 -13.95 6.96
CA ASP A 212 -11.68 -13.89 7.48
C ASP A 212 -10.64 -13.49 6.41
N SER A 213 -10.93 -13.79 5.15
CA SER A 213 -10.12 -13.42 4.00
C SER A 213 -10.31 -11.95 3.61
N MET A 214 -11.33 -11.28 4.13
CA MET A 214 -11.81 -10.00 3.64
C MET A 214 -11.42 -8.83 4.53
N ARG A 215 -11.18 -7.68 3.91
CA ARG A 215 -11.11 -6.39 4.60
C ARG A 215 -11.89 -5.31 3.85
N ILE A 216 -12.50 -4.43 4.61
CA ILE A 216 -13.26 -3.28 4.12
C ILE A 216 -12.41 -2.04 4.37
N CYS A 217 -12.10 -1.29 3.32
CA CYS A 217 -11.35 -0.05 3.40
C CYS A 217 -12.28 1.13 3.08
N GLY A 218 -12.33 2.09 3.99
CA GLY A 218 -13.15 3.29 3.87
C GLY A 218 -12.56 4.48 4.58
N GLU A 219 -13.23 5.61 4.46
CA GLU A 219 -12.85 6.86 5.07
C GLU A 219 -13.70 7.12 6.32
N ASN A 220 -13.07 7.29 7.48
CA ASN A 220 -13.71 7.75 8.70
C ASN A 220 -13.81 9.28 8.67
N LEU A 221 -15.03 9.77 8.53
CA LEU A 221 -15.41 11.17 8.37
C LEU A 221 -16.10 11.72 9.61
N TRP A 222 -16.02 11.03 10.75
CA TRP A 222 -16.67 11.51 11.98
C TRP A 222 -16.10 12.87 12.43
N ALA A 223 -14.78 13.01 12.43
CA ALA A 223 -14.11 14.27 12.76
C ALA A 223 -13.78 15.06 11.51
N ARG A 224 -13.94 16.37 11.59
CA ARG A 224 -13.46 17.33 10.61
C ARG A 224 -11.95 17.20 10.45
N ARG A 225 -11.50 17.19 9.20
CA ARG A 225 -10.10 17.38 8.82
C ARG A 225 -9.92 18.78 8.24
N SER A 226 -9.48 18.87 7.00
CA SER A 226 -9.32 20.15 6.30
C SER A 226 -10.67 20.68 5.81
N ILE A 227 -11.56 19.78 5.38
CA ILE A 227 -12.92 20.06 4.94
C ILE A 227 -13.91 19.79 6.07
N LYS A 228 -14.86 20.71 6.23
CA LYS A 228 -16.02 20.55 7.12
C LYS A 228 -17.21 20.10 6.31
N TYR A 229 -17.65 18.88 6.56
CA TYR A 229 -18.84 18.34 5.95
C TYR A 229 -20.06 18.61 6.84
N THR A 230 -21.12 19.14 6.23
CA THR A 230 -22.38 19.47 6.92
C THR A 230 -23.53 18.52 6.57
N ARG A 231 -23.36 17.68 5.54
CA ARG A 231 -24.42 16.82 4.96
C ARG A 231 -23.87 15.47 4.49
N LEU A 232 -23.14 14.77 5.36
CA LEU A 232 -22.62 13.44 5.04
C LEU A 232 -23.74 12.40 4.94
N SER A 233 -23.64 11.50 3.96
CA SER A 233 -24.51 10.31 3.88
C SER A 233 -24.22 9.30 4.99
N ALA A 234 -22.96 9.19 5.41
CA ALA A 234 -22.51 8.41 6.55
C ALA A 234 -21.15 8.94 7.07
N PHE A 235 -20.86 8.67 8.34
CA PHE A 235 -19.56 8.98 8.96
C PHE A 235 -18.47 7.97 8.57
N PHE A 236 -18.81 6.81 8.01
CA PHE A 236 -17.86 5.89 7.41
C PHE A 236 -18.32 5.57 6.00
N GLN A 237 -17.43 5.80 5.02
CA GLN A 237 -17.75 5.61 3.61
C GLN A 237 -16.71 4.71 2.94
N VAL A 238 -17.16 3.60 2.38
CA VAL A 238 -16.31 2.55 1.79
C VAL A 238 -15.85 2.98 0.39
N PHE A 239 -14.55 2.82 0.11
CA PHE A 239 -13.98 3.04 -1.23
C PHE A 239 -13.37 1.79 -1.86
N SER A 240 -13.08 0.74 -1.07
CA SER A 240 -12.65 -0.56 -1.62
C SER A 240 -12.86 -1.70 -0.63
N ILE A 241 -13.11 -2.89 -1.16
CA ILE A 241 -13.10 -4.14 -0.40
C ILE A 241 -12.06 -5.07 -1.04
N TRP A 242 -11.40 -5.85 -0.19
CA TRP A 242 -10.31 -6.72 -0.61
C TRP A 242 -10.47 -8.11 -0.02
N GLU A 243 -10.15 -9.13 -0.81
CA GLU A 243 -9.98 -10.51 -0.38
C GLU A 243 -8.52 -10.93 -0.56
N GLY A 244 -7.81 -11.20 0.55
CA GLY A 244 -6.36 -11.41 0.54
C GLY A 244 -5.64 -10.24 -0.13
N THR A 245 -4.80 -10.51 -1.13
CA THR A 245 -4.13 -9.47 -1.94
C THR A 245 -4.94 -8.96 -3.14
N HIS A 246 -6.23 -9.32 -3.29
CA HIS A 246 -7.06 -8.93 -4.43
C HIS A 246 -8.11 -7.89 -4.03
N CYS A 247 -8.15 -6.76 -4.73
CA CYS A 247 -9.25 -5.80 -4.63
C CYS A 247 -10.42 -6.32 -5.45
N LEU A 248 -11.61 -6.34 -4.85
CA LEU A 248 -12.83 -6.73 -5.54
C LEU A 248 -13.15 -5.79 -6.70
N SER A 249 -13.96 -6.28 -7.65
CA SER A 249 -14.54 -5.39 -8.66
C SER A 249 -15.41 -4.32 -7.97
N TRP A 250 -15.70 -3.23 -8.68
CA TRP A 250 -16.58 -2.20 -8.14
C TRP A 250 -18.00 -2.75 -7.91
N ASP A 251 -18.49 -3.62 -8.79
CA ASP A 251 -19.81 -4.23 -8.65
C ASP A 251 -19.90 -5.13 -7.41
N ASP A 252 -18.91 -6.00 -7.20
CA ASP A 252 -18.84 -6.82 -5.98
C ASP A 252 -18.69 -5.94 -4.73
N THR A 253 -17.94 -4.83 -4.84
CA THR A 253 -17.80 -3.86 -3.73
C THR A 253 -19.15 -3.24 -3.39
N VAL A 254 -19.95 -2.86 -4.39
CA VAL A 254 -21.30 -2.30 -4.20
C VAL A 254 -22.21 -3.35 -3.54
N GLU A 255 -22.19 -4.59 -4.02
CA GLU A 255 -22.99 -5.69 -3.46
C GLU A 255 -22.66 -5.92 -1.98
N TRP A 256 -21.39 -6.05 -1.63
CA TRP A 256 -20.96 -6.22 -0.24
C TRP A 256 -21.35 -5.04 0.65
N VAL A 257 -21.21 -3.82 0.15
CA VAL A 257 -21.61 -2.62 0.90
C VAL A 257 -23.12 -2.61 1.18
N GLN A 258 -23.94 -3.05 0.21
CA GLN A 258 -25.38 -3.20 0.41
C GLN A 258 -25.71 -4.29 1.43
N LEU A 259 -25.08 -5.47 1.32
CA LEU A 259 -25.29 -6.60 2.26
C LEU A 259 -24.95 -6.21 3.71
N LEU A 260 -23.91 -5.40 3.90
CA LEU A 260 -23.46 -4.97 5.22
C LEU A 260 -24.18 -3.71 5.74
N GLY A 261 -25.10 -3.12 4.97
CA GLY A 261 -25.78 -1.88 5.34
C GLY A 261 -24.83 -0.69 5.49
N LEU A 262 -23.74 -0.67 4.71
CA LEU A 262 -22.73 0.39 4.69
C LEU A 262 -23.02 1.40 3.57
N THR A 263 -22.23 2.48 3.55
CA THR A 263 -22.32 3.54 2.54
C THR A 263 -21.03 3.62 1.73
N LEU A 264 -21.14 3.79 0.42
CA LEU A 264 -19.99 4.06 -0.46
C LEU A 264 -19.60 5.53 -0.41
N VAL A 265 -18.34 5.82 -0.71
CA VAL A 265 -17.95 7.18 -1.14
C VAL A 265 -18.76 7.59 -2.40
N PRO A 266 -19.07 8.88 -2.59
CA PRO A 266 -19.82 9.34 -3.77
C PRO A 266 -19.15 8.92 -5.08
N VAL A 267 -19.92 8.31 -5.98
CA VAL A 267 -19.47 8.02 -7.35
C VAL A 267 -19.71 9.26 -8.21
N LEU A 268 -18.62 9.83 -8.74
CA LEU A 268 -18.66 11.00 -9.61
C LEU A 268 -18.80 10.60 -11.08
N TYR A 269 -18.23 9.45 -11.45
CA TYR A 269 -18.30 8.92 -12.80
C TYR A 269 -18.08 7.40 -12.81
N ARG A 270 -18.74 6.72 -13.75
CA ARG A 270 -18.44 5.34 -14.15
C ARG A 270 -18.54 5.21 -15.66
N GLY A 271 -17.57 4.55 -16.26
CA GLY A 271 -17.54 4.31 -17.70
C GLY A 271 -16.11 4.34 -18.24
N ARG A 272 -15.98 4.58 -19.55
CA ARG A 272 -14.67 4.62 -20.22
C ARG A 272 -13.83 5.79 -19.71
N PHE A 273 -12.58 5.50 -19.33
CA PHE A 273 -11.68 6.54 -18.88
C PHE A 273 -11.34 7.51 -20.01
N VAL A 274 -11.49 8.80 -19.69
CA VAL A 274 -11.02 9.92 -20.49
C VAL A 274 -10.05 10.72 -19.63
N PRO A 275 -8.85 11.06 -20.11
CA PRO A 275 -7.81 11.74 -19.33
C PRO A 275 -8.10 13.25 -19.23
N THR A 276 -9.33 13.62 -18.91
CA THR A 276 -9.78 14.99 -18.68
C THR A 276 -10.15 15.15 -17.21
N PRO A 277 -9.57 16.12 -16.49
CA PRO A 277 -9.94 16.37 -15.11
C PRO A 277 -11.43 16.68 -14.96
N LEU A 278 -12.06 16.12 -13.92
CA LEU A 278 -13.41 16.52 -13.54
C LEU A 278 -13.42 17.96 -13.04
N ASN A 279 -14.50 18.69 -13.35
CA ASN A 279 -14.74 20.03 -12.84
C ASN A 279 -15.67 19.94 -11.62
N LEU A 280 -15.09 20.01 -10.42
CA LEU A 280 -15.80 19.96 -9.14
C LEU A 280 -15.68 21.31 -8.43
N ASP A 281 -16.59 21.60 -7.49
CA ASP A 281 -16.40 22.73 -6.57
C ASP A 281 -15.27 22.42 -5.60
N TRP A 282 -14.10 23.00 -5.89
CA TRP A 282 -12.90 22.80 -5.08
C TRP A 282 -12.97 23.45 -3.70
N ASN A 283 -14.04 24.14 -3.32
CA ASN A 283 -14.26 24.53 -1.93
C ASN A 283 -14.80 23.36 -1.10
N GLU A 284 -15.64 22.51 -1.71
CA GLU A 284 -16.34 21.41 -1.03
C GLU A 284 -15.62 20.07 -1.16
N HIS A 285 -14.83 19.89 -2.22
CA HIS A 285 -14.17 18.61 -2.53
C HIS A 285 -12.65 18.71 -2.41
N GLU A 286 -12.02 17.70 -1.80
CA GLU A 286 -10.55 17.57 -1.84
C GLU A 286 -10.08 17.20 -3.25
N GLY A 287 -10.79 16.31 -3.91
CA GLY A 287 -10.36 15.69 -5.15
C GLY A 287 -11.16 14.44 -5.49
N TYR A 288 -10.55 13.57 -6.29
CA TYR A 288 -11.16 12.31 -6.69
C TYR A 288 -10.12 11.19 -6.81
N VAL A 289 -10.59 9.95 -6.74
CA VAL A 289 -9.77 8.75 -6.96
C VAL A 289 -10.31 8.01 -8.18
N VAL A 290 -9.41 7.59 -9.06
CA VAL A 290 -9.71 6.77 -10.23
C VAL A 290 -9.20 5.35 -9.96
N ARG A 291 -10.06 4.34 -10.16
CA ARG A 291 -9.70 2.92 -10.14
C ARG A 291 -10.37 2.18 -11.32
N PRO A 292 -9.84 1.03 -11.76
CA PRO A 292 -10.57 0.15 -12.67
C PRO A 292 -11.87 -0.34 -12.01
N ALA A 293 -12.92 -0.49 -12.81
CA ALA A 293 -14.15 -1.13 -12.35
C ALA A 293 -13.94 -2.64 -12.10
N SER A 294 -13.01 -3.26 -12.83
CA SER A 294 -12.64 -4.67 -12.64
C SER A 294 -11.79 -4.89 -11.38
N ARG A 295 -11.63 -6.17 -11.01
CA ARG A 295 -10.72 -6.61 -9.95
C ARG A 295 -9.26 -6.31 -10.32
N PHE A 296 -8.43 -6.10 -9.31
CA PHE A 296 -6.98 -5.93 -9.47
C PHE A 296 -6.23 -6.38 -8.22
N THR A 297 -4.95 -6.68 -8.35
CA THR A 297 -4.11 -7.15 -7.25
C THR A 297 -3.43 -5.99 -6.51
N LEU A 298 -2.93 -6.27 -5.30
CA LEU A 298 -2.12 -5.32 -4.53
C LEU A 298 -0.89 -4.86 -5.31
N ARG A 299 -0.30 -5.77 -6.10
CA ARG A 299 0.82 -5.52 -7.01
C ARG A 299 0.50 -4.54 -8.14
N GLU A 300 -0.74 -4.54 -8.60
CA GLU A 300 -1.21 -3.63 -9.65
C GLU A 300 -1.69 -2.28 -9.11
N PHE A 301 -1.83 -2.12 -7.79
CA PHE A 301 -2.41 -0.92 -7.19
C PHE A 301 -1.70 0.36 -7.64
N SER A 302 -0.36 0.39 -7.57
CA SER A 302 0.44 1.58 -7.89
C SER A 302 0.45 1.95 -9.38
N THR A 303 -0.13 1.12 -10.25
CA THR A 303 -0.23 1.38 -11.70
C THR A 303 -1.66 1.41 -12.21
N ARG A 304 -2.65 1.10 -11.36
CA ARG A 304 -4.08 1.09 -11.72
C ARG A 304 -4.94 2.07 -10.92
N VAL A 305 -4.43 2.62 -9.81
CA VAL A 305 -5.19 3.54 -8.96
C VAL A 305 -4.45 4.87 -8.87
N GLY A 306 -5.15 5.96 -9.18
CA GLY A 306 -4.60 7.32 -9.16
C GLY A 306 -5.52 8.29 -8.43
N LYS A 307 -4.95 9.33 -7.82
CA LYS A 307 -5.71 10.42 -7.17
C LYS A 307 -5.47 11.76 -7.86
N PHE A 308 -6.51 12.56 -7.95
CA PHE A 308 -6.41 14.00 -8.18
C PHE A 308 -6.70 14.70 -6.87
N VAL A 309 -5.90 15.69 -6.52
CA VAL A 309 -6.07 16.52 -5.32
C VAL A 309 -5.97 17.98 -5.74
N ARG A 310 -6.91 18.82 -5.27
CA ARG A 310 -6.96 20.25 -5.57
C ARG A 310 -5.68 20.99 -5.15
N ALA A 311 -5.45 22.14 -5.77
CA ALA A 311 -4.34 23.02 -5.41
C ALA A 311 -4.46 23.47 -3.95
N SER A 312 -3.32 23.59 -3.25
CA SER A 312 -3.25 24.11 -1.89
C SER A 312 -4.15 23.39 -0.87
N HIS A 313 -4.47 22.10 -1.10
CA HIS A 313 -5.15 21.31 -0.09
C HIS A 313 -4.25 21.17 1.13
N ILE A 314 -4.63 21.81 2.23
CA ILE A 314 -3.85 21.81 3.46
C ILE A 314 -3.91 20.42 4.06
N THR A 315 -2.78 19.74 4.19
CA THR A 315 -2.67 18.56 5.05
C THR A 315 -2.07 18.99 6.38
N THR A 316 -2.87 19.08 7.44
CA THR A 316 -2.33 19.36 8.79
C THR A 316 -1.64 18.10 9.34
N HIS A 317 -0.44 17.80 8.85
CA HIS A 317 0.37 16.71 9.39
C HIS A 317 0.71 17.00 10.87
N GLY A 318 0.43 16.03 11.75
CA GLY A 318 0.82 16.03 13.16
C GLY A 318 -0.02 16.89 14.13
N HIS A 319 -0.65 17.97 13.67
CA HIS A 319 -1.38 18.88 14.56
C HIS A 319 -2.88 18.58 14.73
N TRP A 320 -3.50 17.80 13.83
CA TRP A 320 -4.95 17.60 13.89
C TRP A 320 -5.41 16.85 15.16
N MET A 321 -4.66 15.82 15.60
CA MET A 321 -4.96 15.08 16.85
C MET A 321 -4.83 15.94 18.11
N ARG A 322 -4.17 17.10 18.02
CA ARG A 322 -4.01 18.07 19.12
C ARG A 322 -4.91 19.30 18.96
N SER A 323 -5.51 19.47 17.78
CA SER A 323 -6.46 20.54 17.51
C SER A 323 -7.81 20.25 18.16
N ARG A 324 -8.63 21.29 18.35
CA ARG A 324 -9.99 21.12 18.89
C ARG A 324 -10.78 20.19 17.97
N LEU A 325 -11.21 19.06 18.51
CA LEU A 325 -12.05 18.09 17.82
C LEU A 325 -13.36 18.79 17.38
N GLU A 326 -13.59 18.86 16.08
CA GLU A 326 -14.85 19.32 15.51
C GLU A 326 -15.50 18.14 14.77
N GLN A 327 -16.76 17.83 15.05
CA GLN A 327 -17.47 16.72 14.43
C GLN A 327 -18.13 17.18 13.12
N ASN A 328 -18.10 16.37 12.07
CA ASN A 328 -18.93 16.59 10.87
C ASN A 328 -20.41 16.30 11.17
N THR A 329 -21.33 16.64 10.27
CA THR A 329 -22.77 16.33 10.43
C THR A 329 -23.32 15.50 9.28
N LEU A 330 -24.31 14.66 9.60
CA LEU A 330 -25.05 13.87 8.62
C LEU A 330 -26.13 14.73 7.93
N ALA A 331 -26.57 14.29 6.76
CA ALA A 331 -27.64 14.90 5.97
C ALA A 331 -29.04 14.73 6.59
#